data_AF-A0A7X3LRS0-F1
#
_entry.id   AF-A0A7X3LRS0-F1
#
_cell.length_a   1.000
_cell.length_b   1.000
_cell.length_c   1.000
_cell.angle_alpha   90.00
_cell.angle_beta   90.00
_cell.angle_gamma   90.00
#
_symmetry.space_group_name_H-M   'P 1'
#
loop_
_entity.id
_entity.type
_entity.pdbx_description
1 polymer ?
#
loop_
_entity_poly.entity_id
_entity_poly.type
_entity_poly.pdbx_seq_one_letter_code
_entity_poly.pdbx_strand_id
1 'polypeptide(L)'
;MNYLRVDLSKITAMIVDDNVHMRKILHTVLDGLGLREIVEAEDGIEAWEMFQKIGPDIVLLDWRMPFLNGAELTRMIRKSPRPGCFVPIIAVTAYSEKRHIIAARDAGVSEVLCKPISTKGLYLRIANCVLNQRDFIRTKTFFGPDRRRFRATDYTGEERRGGPMVDQYELDQPGQIRRTGTR
;
A
#
# COMPACT_ATOMS: atom_id res chain seq x y z
N MET A 1 -23.61 15.40 -6.47
CA MET A 1 -22.68 14.25 -6.43
C MET A 1 -21.49 14.68 -5.58
N ASN A 2 -21.21 14.03 -4.45
CA ASN A 2 -20.19 14.50 -3.50
C ASN A 2 -18.83 13.85 -3.79
N TYR A 3 -17.84 14.69 -4.11
CA TYR A 3 -16.46 14.30 -4.37
C TYR A 3 -15.62 14.46 -3.10
N LEU A 4 -14.78 13.49 -2.81
CA LEU A 4 -13.75 13.60 -1.78
C LEU A 4 -12.45 14.04 -2.46
N ARG A 5 -11.89 15.16 -2.01
CA ARG A 5 -10.50 15.54 -2.32
C ARG A 5 -9.61 15.07 -1.18
N VAL A 6 -8.56 14.34 -1.53
CA VAL A 6 -7.48 13.98 -0.61
C VAL A 6 -6.34 14.94 -0.89
N ASP A 7 -5.98 15.75 0.10
CA ASP A 7 -4.76 16.58 0.02
C ASP A 7 -3.55 15.70 0.37
N LEU A 8 -2.68 15.49 -0.62
CA LEU A 8 -1.49 14.65 -0.51
C LEU A 8 -0.21 15.49 -0.32
N SER A 9 -0.32 16.83 -0.28
CA SER A 9 0.83 17.75 -0.26
C SER A 9 1.70 17.64 1.00
N LYS A 10 1.15 17.13 2.10
CA LYS A 10 1.84 16.94 3.38
C LYS A 10 2.26 15.49 3.65
N ILE A 11 2.04 14.59 2.69
CA ILE A 11 2.39 13.17 2.84
C ILE A 11 3.81 12.96 2.34
N THR A 12 4.67 12.46 3.22
CA THR A 12 6.01 12.01 2.84
C THR A 12 5.93 10.56 2.34
N ALA A 13 6.20 10.36 1.05
CA ALA A 13 6.24 9.03 0.44
C ALA A 13 7.67 8.52 0.30
N MET A 14 7.88 7.24 0.62
CA MET A 14 9.11 6.53 0.33
C MET A 14 8.89 5.54 -0.82
N ILE A 15 9.72 5.63 -1.85
CA ILE A 15 9.77 4.66 -2.96
C ILE A 15 10.99 3.75 -2.74
N VAL A 16 10.78 2.44 -2.79
CA VAL A 16 11.84 1.45 -2.66
C VAL A 16 11.74 0.48 -3.84
N ASP A 17 12.68 0.56 -4.78
CA ASP A 17 12.73 -0.28 -5.98
C ASP A 17 14.17 -0.25 -6.51
N ASP A 18 14.77 -1.41 -6.84
CA ASP A 18 16.15 -1.48 -7.33
C ASP A 18 16.29 -0.95 -8.77
N ASN A 19 15.19 -0.80 -9.49
CA ASN A 19 15.18 -0.24 -10.83
C ASN A 19 14.97 1.29 -10.81
N VAL A 20 16.03 2.03 -11.13
CA VAL A 20 16.01 3.50 -11.23
C VAL A 20 14.93 4.06 -12.18
N HIS A 21 14.59 3.34 -13.25
CA HIS A 21 13.53 3.78 -14.16
C HIS A 21 12.15 3.65 -13.51
N MET A 22 11.93 2.58 -12.74
CA MET A 22 10.68 2.41 -12.00
C MET A 22 10.55 3.47 -10.90
N ARG A 23 11.62 3.78 -10.17
CA ARG A 23 11.64 4.88 -9.19
C ARG A 23 11.24 6.21 -9.83
N LYS A 24 11.86 6.58 -10.97
CA LYS A 24 11.50 7.80 -11.73
C LYS A 24 10.04 7.83 -12.18
N ILE A 25 9.50 6.70 -12.65
CA ILE A 25 8.09 6.59 -13.06
C ILE A 25 7.19 6.83 -11.85
N LEU A 26 7.43 6.13 -10.74
CA LEU A 26 6.65 6.29 -9.51
C LEU A 26 6.74 7.72 -8.98
N HIS A 27 7.93 8.31 -8.92
CA HIS A 27 8.12 9.70 -8.51
C HIS A 27 7.30 10.64 -9.38
N THR A 28 7.39 10.52 -10.71
CA THR A 28 6.63 11.37 -11.65
C THR A 28 5.13 11.24 -11.42
N VAL A 29 4.63 10.02 -11.19
CA VAL A 29 3.21 9.80 -10.92
C VAL A 29 2.81 10.39 -9.57
N LEU A 30 3.60 10.20 -8.50
CA LEU A 30 3.32 10.75 -7.18
C LEU A 30 3.33 12.27 -7.16
N ASP A 31 4.31 12.90 -7.83
CA ASP A 31 4.39 14.35 -7.97
C ASP A 31 3.17 14.91 -8.74
N GLY A 32 2.78 14.24 -9.83
CA GLY A 32 1.57 14.57 -10.58
C GLY A 32 0.27 14.38 -9.79
N LEU A 33 0.27 13.54 -8.75
CA LEU A 33 -0.83 13.38 -7.81
C LEU A 33 -0.78 14.40 -6.65
N GLY A 34 0.28 15.20 -6.56
CA GLY A 34 0.44 16.28 -5.58
C GLY A 34 1.25 15.92 -4.34
N LEU A 35 1.90 14.75 -4.27
CA LEU A 35 2.89 14.46 -3.21
C LEU A 35 4.18 15.22 -3.52
N ARG A 36 4.67 16.01 -2.56
CA ARG A 36 5.86 16.85 -2.76
C ARG A 36 7.10 16.32 -2.05
N GLU A 37 6.91 15.67 -0.91
CA GLU A 37 7.99 15.03 -0.15
C GLU A 37 8.11 13.57 -0.58
N ILE A 38 9.01 13.29 -1.53
CA ILE A 38 9.26 11.95 -2.06
C ILE A 38 10.73 11.61 -1.81
N VAL A 39 10.96 10.48 -1.12
CA VAL A 39 12.30 9.96 -0.87
C VAL A 39 12.44 8.60 -1.54
N GLU A 40 13.62 8.32 -2.08
CA GLU A 40 13.88 7.11 -2.87
C GLU A 40 14.99 6.31 -2.21
N ALA A 41 14.83 4.98 -2.18
CA ALA A 41 15.87 4.03 -1.81
C ALA A 41 16.01 2.96 -2.89
N GLU A 42 17.23 2.50 -3.14
CA GLU A 42 17.53 1.52 -4.19
C GLU A 42 17.55 0.08 -3.70
N ASP A 43 17.59 -0.14 -2.39
CA ASP A 43 17.47 -1.46 -1.80
C ASP A 43 16.79 -1.43 -0.43
N GLY A 44 16.55 -2.61 0.13
CA GLY A 44 15.87 -2.73 1.42
C GLY A 44 16.72 -2.27 2.61
N ILE A 45 18.05 -2.28 2.52
CA ILE A 45 18.95 -1.86 3.61
C ILE A 45 18.91 -0.33 3.70
N GLU A 46 19.15 0.36 2.59
CA GLU A 46 19.04 1.82 2.51
C GLU A 46 17.63 2.26 2.92
N ALA A 47 16.59 1.59 2.42
CA ALA A 47 15.22 1.88 2.79
C ALA A 47 14.97 1.77 4.29
N TRP A 48 15.53 0.76 4.96
CA TRP A 48 15.38 0.59 6.40
C TRP A 48 16.10 1.68 7.20
N GLU A 49 17.28 2.09 6.77
CA GLU A 49 18.01 3.20 7.40
C GLU A 49 17.27 4.53 7.25
N MET A 50 16.80 4.82 6.04
CA MET A 50 16.02 6.01 5.73
C MET A 50 14.68 6.00 6.47
N PHE A 51 14.00 4.86 6.54
CA PHE A 51 12.70 4.73 7.19
C PHE A 51 12.76 5.15 8.66
N GLN A 52 13.83 4.74 9.37
CA GLN A 52 14.02 5.07 10.78
C GLN A 52 14.34 6.56 11.01
N LYS A 53 15.02 7.21 10.05
CA LYS A 53 15.42 8.62 10.15
C LYS A 53 14.30 9.57 9.74
N ILE A 54 13.59 9.23 8.66
CA ILE A 54 12.63 10.11 7.99
C ILE A 54 11.22 9.91 8.56
N GLY A 55 10.85 8.68 8.92
CA GLY A 55 9.50 8.35 9.36
C GLY A 55 8.44 8.63 8.29
N PRO A 56 8.51 8.00 7.10
CA PRO A 56 7.59 8.28 6.00
C PRO A 56 6.15 7.91 6.36
N ASP A 57 5.19 8.63 5.76
CA ASP A 57 3.76 8.40 5.94
C ASP A 57 3.24 7.24 5.08
N ILE A 58 3.93 6.92 3.98
CA ILE A 58 3.59 5.79 3.12
C ILE A 58 4.83 5.22 2.44
N VAL A 59 4.87 3.90 2.26
CA VAL A 59 5.94 3.20 1.54
C VAL A 59 5.38 2.51 0.30
N LEU A 60 5.95 2.79 -0.86
CA LEU A 60 5.78 2.03 -2.10
C LEU A 60 7.00 1.10 -2.23
N LEU A 61 6.76 -0.20 -2.23
CA LEU A 61 7.83 -1.19 -2.08
C LEU A 61 7.80 -2.21 -3.21
N ASP A 62 8.86 -2.31 -4.02
CA ASP A 62 9.02 -3.45 -4.91
C ASP A 62 9.08 -4.72 -4.07
N TRP A 63 8.23 -5.67 -4.44
CA TRP A 63 8.15 -6.95 -3.78
C TRP A 63 9.42 -7.79 -4.00
N ARG A 64 10.10 -7.62 -5.14
CA ARG A 64 11.35 -8.32 -5.45
C ARG A 64 12.50 -7.34 -5.57
N MET A 65 13.45 -7.46 -4.66
CA MET A 65 14.72 -6.76 -4.68
C MET A 65 15.80 -7.73 -4.19
N PRO A 66 17.07 -7.53 -4.58
CA PRO A 66 18.19 -8.30 -4.05
C PRO A 66 18.43 -8.01 -2.56
N PHE A 67 19.16 -8.91 -1.91
CA PHE A 67 19.57 -8.83 -0.50
C PHE A 67 18.40 -8.83 0.49
N LEU A 68 17.76 -7.67 0.73
CA LEU A 68 16.61 -7.54 1.60
C LEU A 68 15.35 -7.33 0.75
N ASN A 69 14.53 -8.37 0.63
CA ASN A 69 13.34 -8.30 -0.23
C ASN A 69 12.15 -7.61 0.46
N GLY A 70 11.10 -7.33 -0.32
CA GLY A 70 9.94 -6.61 0.18
C GLY A 70 9.22 -7.29 1.35
N ALA A 71 9.25 -8.63 1.43
CA ALA A 71 8.63 -9.36 2.54
C ALA A 71 9.41 -9.22 3.84
N GLU A 72 10.74 -9.16 3.77
CA GLU A 72 11.62 -8.97 4.92
C GLU A 72 11.54 -7.54 5.43
N LEU A 73 11.66 -6.55 4.54
CA LEU A 73 11.53 -5.14 4.90
C LEU A 73 10.15 -4.85 5.52
N THR A 74 9.07 -5.39 4.94
CA THR A 74 7.71 -5.25 5.51
C THR A 74 7.67 -5.77 6.95
N ARG A 75 8.25 -6.95 7.21
CA ARG A 75 8.29 -7.53 8.55
C ARG A 75 9.14 -6.71 9.52
N MET A 76 10.23 -6.11 9.06
CA MET A 76 11.05 -5.20 9.87
C MET A 76 10.25 -3.94 10.25
N ILE A 77 9.58 -3.31 9.28
CA ILE A 77 8.71 -2.15 9.52
C ILE A 77 7.62 -2.52 10.53
N ARG A 78 6.94 -3.66 10.37
CA ARG A 78 5.90 -4.12 11.31
C ARG A 78 6.40 -4.40 12.73
N LYS A 79 7.71 -4.62 12.91
CA LYS A 79 8.37 -4.77 14.23
C LYS A 79 8.94 -3.47 14.79
N SER A 80 8.94 -2.38 14.00
CA SER A 80 9.45 -1.08 14.44
C SER A 80 8.60 -0.46 15.57
N PRO A 81 9.15 0.49 16.35
CA PRO A 81 8.38 1.25 17.34
C PRO A 81 7.19 2.00 16.73
N ARG A 82 6.24 2.42 17.56
CA ARG A 82 5.15 3.32 17.11
C ARG A 82 5.73 4.73 16.83
N PRO A 83 5.23 5.44 15.81
CA PRO A 83 4.14 5.05 14.91
C PRO A 83 4.57 4.18 13.71
N GLY A 84 5.87 3.99 13.48
CA GLY A 84 6.44 3.32 12.29
C GLY A 84 5.78 1.99 11.91
N CYS A 85 5.46 1.14 12.90
CA CYS A 85 4.83 -0.15 12.60
C CYS A 85 3.43 -0.06 11.97
N PHE A 86 2.77 1.11 12.03
CA PHE A 86 1.46 1.37 11.41
C PHE A 86 1.55 2.00 10.03
N VAL A 87 2.76 2.38 9.57
CA VAL A 87 2.93 3.02 8.26
C VAL A 87 2.35 2.14 7.15
N PRO A 88 1.43 2.67 6.32
CA PRO A 88 0.90 1.95 5.17
C PRO A 88 2.00 1.54 4.18
N ILE A 89 1.95 0.28 3.75
CA ILE A 89 2.89 -0.28 2.75
C ILE A 89 2.08 -0.73 1.54
N ILE A 90 2.38 -0.18 0.36
CA ILE A 90 1.83 -0.59 -0.92
C ILE A 90 2.90 -1.44 -1.62
N ALA A 91 2.68 -2.75 -1.68
CA ALA A 91 3.57 -3.63 -2.44
C ALA A 91 3.33 -3.44 -3.94
N VAL A 92 4.39 -3.11 -4.66
CA VAL A 92 4.42 -2.98 -6.12
C VAL A 92 5.04 -4.26 -6.68
N THR A 93 4.33 -4.99 -7.55
CA THR A 93 4.80 -6.31 -8.00
C THR A 93 4.48 -6.61 -9.45
N ALA A 94 5.36 -7.35 -10.13
CA ALA A 94 5.09 -7.88 -11.47
C ALA A 94 4.18 -9.13 -11.46
N TYR A 95 3.93 -9.74 -10.30
CA TYR A 95 3.17 -10.99 -10.21
C TYR A 95 1.73 -10.75 -9.76
N SER A 96 0.79 -10.99 -10.65
CA SER A 96 -0.66 -10.92 -10.37
C SER A 96 -1.22 -12.21 -9.77
N GLU A 97 -0.42 -13.27 -9.67
CA GLU A 97 -0.90 -14.56 -9.17
C GLU A 97 -1.28 -14.50 -7.68
N LYS A 98 -2.39 -15.16 -7.34
CA LYS A 98 -2.99 -15.16 -6.00
C LYS A 98 -1.99 -15.52 -4.89
N ARG A 99 -1.05 -16.45 -5.14
CA ARG A 99 -0.03 -16.85 -4.17
C ARG A 99 0.90 -15.71 -3.75
N HIS A 100 1.30 -14.84 -4.68
CA HIS A 100 2.18 -13.71 -4.40
C HIS A 100 1.44 -12.61 -3.64
N ILE A 101 0.18 -12.38 -4.00
CA ILE A 101 -0.69 -11.45 -3.27
C ILE A 101 -0.93 -11.93 -1.82
N ILE A 102 -1.17 -13.23 -1.62
CA ILE A 102 -1.32 -13.83 -0.28
C ILE A 102 -0.03 -13.67 0.52
N ALA A 103 1.13 -14.00 -0.06
CA ALA A 103 2.41 -13.86 0.62
C ALA A 103 2.68 -12.41 1.07
N ALA A 104 2.33 -11.43 0.23
CA ALA A 104 2.47 -10.02 0.58
C ALA A 104 1.56 -9.62 1.74
N ARG A 105 0.30 -10.06 1.72
CA ARG A 105 -0.65 -9.83 2.82
C ARG A 105 -0.18 -10.48 4.12
N ASP A 106 0.36 -11.68 4.04
CA ASP A 106 0.84 -12.41 5.21
C ASP A 106 2.07 -11.76 5.84
N ALA A 107 2.89 -11.06 5.05
CA ALA A 107 3.97 -10.22 5.55
C ALA A 107 3.47 -8.94 6.25
N GLY A 108 2.24 -8.48 5.94
CA GLY A 108 1.61 -7.32 6.58
C GLY A 108 1.52 -6.06 5.72
N VAL A 109 1.56 -6.19 4.38
CA VAL A 109 1.33 -5.04 3.48
C VAL A 109 -0.10 -4.54 3.60
N SER A 110 -0.30 -3.24 3.34
CA SER A 110 -1.62 -2.59 3.39
C SER A 110 -2.38 -2.76 2.09
N GLU A 111 -1.67 -2.62 0.96
CA GLU A 111 -2.21 -2.71 -0.39
C GLU A 111 -1.24 -3.43 -1.32
N VAL A 112 -1.77 -3.90 -2.45
CA VAL A 112 -0.97 -4.46 -3.54
C VAL A 112 -1.33 -3.73 -4.85
N LEU A 113 -0.32 -3.38 -5.62
CA LEU A 113 -0.41 -2.78 -6.94
C LEU A 113 0.41 -3.61 -7.93
N CYS A 114 -0.25 -4.14 -8.96
CA CYS A 114 0.44 -4.91 -10.00
C CYS A 114 1.02 -3.97 -11.06
N LYS A 115 2.24 -4.24 -11.51
CA LYS A 115 2.84 -3.65 -12.71
C LYS A 115 2.06 -4.17 -13.95
N PRO A 116 1.79 -3.36 -15.00
CA PRO A 116 2.23 -1.98 -15.20
C PRO A 116 1.49 -0.96 -14.33
N ILE A 117 2.21 0.08 -13.89
CA ILE A 117 1.68 1.10 -12.98
C ILE A 117 0.86 2.12 -13.76
N SER A 118 -0.41 2.25 -13.39
CA SER A 118 -1.27 3.35 -13.86
C SER A 118 -1.45 4.39 -12.75
N THR A 119 -1.52 5.66 -13.12
CA THR A 119 -1.82 6.77 -12.20
C THR A 119 -3.10 6.51 -11.41
N LYS A 120 -4.14 6.00 -12.09
CA LYS A 120 -5.41 5.63 -11.45
C LYS A 120 -5.23 4.53 -10.41
N GLY A 121 -4.55 3.44 -10.77
CA GLY A 121 -4.32 2.32 -9.85
C GLY A 121 -3.55 2.76 -8.61
N LEU A 122 -2.47 3.53 -8.79
CA LEU A 122 -1.67 4.01 -7.68
C LEU A 122 -2.46 4.95 -6.77
N TYR A 123 -3.17 5.93 -7.34
CA TYR A 123 -3.97 6.88 -6.57
C TYR A 123 -5.05 6.18 -5.73
N LEU A 124 -5.75 5.18 -6.28
CA LEU A 124 -6.76 4.43 -5.54
C LEU A 124 -6.17 3.66 -4.34
N ARG A 125 -4.94 3.14 -4.45
CA ARG A 125 -4.27 2.49 -3.32
C ARG A 125 -3.84 3.49 -2.25
N ILE A 126 -3.29 4.64 -2.65
CA ILE A 126 -2.94 5.73 -1.73
C ILE A 126 -4.20 6.24 -1.01
N ALA A 127 -5.25 6.55 -1.75
CA ALA A 127 -6.52 7.03 -1.19
C ALA A 127 -7.12 6.02 -0.21
N ASN A 128 -7.07 4.71 -0.50
CA ASN A 128 -7.50 3.70 0.46
C ASN A 128 -6.65 3.68 1.73
N CYS A 129 -5.32 3.79 1.62
CA CYS A 129 -4.44 3.87 2.79
C CYS A 129 -4.74 5.11 3.67
N VAL A 130 -5.04 6.24 3.05
CA VAL A 130 -5.28 7.52 3.76
C VAL A 130 -6.69 7.59 4.36
N LEU A 131 -7.71 7.18 3.60
CA LEU A 131 -9.11 7.37 3.97
C LEU A 131 -9.74 6.18 4.71
N ASN A 132 -9.23 4.97 4.46
CA ASN A 132 -9.73 3.73 5.04
C ASN A 132 -8.65 3.08 5.89
N GLN A 133 -8.23 3.78 6.95
CA GLN A 133 -7.26 3.24 7.90
C GLN A 133 -7.82 1.96 8.52
N ARG A 134 -7.26 0.82 8.11
CA ARG A 134 -7.70 -0.50 8.56
C ARG A 134 -7.23 -0.70 9.99
N ASP A 135 -8.02 -1.42 10.78
CA ASP A 135 -7.55 -1.89 12.07
C ASP A 135 -6.34 -2.80 11.86
N PHE A 136 -5.28 -2.52 12.61
CA PHE A 136 -4.12 -3.39 12.68
C PHE A 136 -4.38 -4.45 13.74
N ILE A 137 -4.23 -5.71 13.36
CA ILE A 137 -4.38 -6.84 14.25
C ILE A 137 -3.01 -7.27 14.74
N ARG A 138 -2.90 -7.51 16.05
CA ARG A 138 -1.73 -8.14 16.67
C ARG A 138 -2.09 -9.52 17.18
N THR A 139 -1.29 -10.50 16.78
CA THR A 139 -1.34 -11.88 17.27
C THR A 139 0.08 -12.30 17.68
N LYS A 140 0.23 -13.53 18.20
CA LYS A 140 1.55 -14.08 18.54
C LYS A 140 2.50 -14.15 17.34
N THR A 141 1.98 -14.36 16.14
CA THR A 141 2.79 -14.62 14.92
C THR A 141 2.63 -13.57 13.83
N PHE A 142 1.77 -12.57 14.02
CA PHE A 142 1.47 -11.56 13.01
C PHE A 142 1.13 -10.21 13.61
N PHE A 143 1.66 -9.17 12.97
CA PHE A 143 1.20 -7.79 13.13
C PHE A 143 1.05 -7.13 11.77
N GLY A 144 -0.12 -6.54 11.51
CA GLY A 144 -0.40 -5.84 10.27
C GLY A 144 -1.89 -5.55 10.10
N PRO A 145 -2.29 -4.95 8.97
CA PRO A 145 -3.69 -4.68 8.67
C PRO A 145 -4.52 -5.97 8.72
N ASP A 146 -5.75 -5.90 9.26
CA ASP A 146 -6.68 -7.03 9.27
C ASP A 146 -6.73 -7.68 7.88
N ARG A 147 -6.60 -9.00 7.73
CA ARG A 147 -6.53 -9.65 6.40
C ARG A 147 -7.91 -9.86 5.75
N ARG A 148 -9.02 -9.61 6.46
CA ARG A 148 -10.40 -10.00 6.08
C ARG A 148 -11.05 -9.27 4.88
N ARG A 149 -10.33 -8.42 4.13
CA ARG A 149 -10.87 -7.68 2.97
C ARG A 149 -11.23 -8.55 1.76
N PHE A 150 -10.67 -9.76 1.67
CA PHE A 150 -10.93 -10.70 0.59
C PHE A 150 -11.02 -12.10 1.18
N ARG A 151 -12.16 -12.44 1.79
CA ARG A 151 -12.49 -13.85 1.99
C ARG A 151 -12.79 -14.45 0.61
N ALA A 152 -12.18 -15.60 0.34
CA ALA A 152 -12.48 -16.42 -0.83
C ALA A 152 -13.99 -16.54 -1.01
N THR A 153 -14.43 -16.49 -2.25
CA THR A 153 -15.82 -16.61 -2.71
C THR A 153 -16.53 -17.92 -2.30
N ASP A 154 -15.84 -18.79 -1.58
CA ASP A 154 -16.19 -20.21 -1.47
C ASP A 154 -16.69 -20.61 -0.08
N TYR A 155 -16.89 -19.66 0.85
CA TYR A 155 -17.50 -19.92 2.15
C TYR A 155 -18.99 -19.54 2.16
N THR A 156 -19.85 -20.56 2.28
CA THR A 156 -21.33 -20.48 2.22
C THR A 156 -22.01 -20.72 3.58
N GLY A 157 -21.37 -20.37 4.69
CA GLY A 157 -21.96 -20.53 6.03
C GLY A 157 -23.06 -19.50 6.34
N GLU A 158 -23.99 -19.84 7.22
CA GLU A 158 -25.17 -19.04 7.58
C GLU A 158 -24.83 -17.69 8.26
N GLU A 159 -23.62 -17.55 8.85
CA GLU A 159 -23.12 -16.27 9.38
C GLU A 159 -22.60 -15.29 8.30
N ARG A 160 -22.83 -15.58 7.01
CA ARG A 160 -22.44 -14.71 5.89
C ARG A 160 -23.16 -13.36 5.98
N ARG A 161 -22.39 -12.30 6.29
CA ARG A 161 -22.80 -10.90 6.11
C ARG A 161 -21.99 -10.27 4.96
N GLY A 162 -22.69 -9.83 3.90
CA GLY A 162 -22.20 -8.95 2.81
C GLY A 162 -21.16 -9.56 1.85
N GLY A 163 -21.34 -9.35 0.53
CA GLY A 163 -20.48 -9.90 -0.54
C GLY A 163 -19.09 -9.23 -0.68
N PRO A 164 -18.31 -9.57 -1.73
CA PRO A 164 -16.95 -9.04 -1.92
C PRO A 164 -16.96 -7.52 -2.08
N MET A 165 -16.05 -6.82 -1.39
CA MET A 165 -15.88 -5.37 -1.55
C MET A 165 -15.12 -5.06 -2.85
N VAL A 166 -15.85 -4.48 -3.80
CA VAL A 166 -15.31 -3.74 -4.95
C VAL A 166 -14.48 -2.55 -4.44
N ASP A 167 -13.50 -2.05 -5.21
CA ASP A 167 -12.75 -0.83 -4.88
C ASP A 167 -13.76 0.24 -4.44
N GLN A 168 -13.72 0.66 -3.17
CA GLN A 168 -14.71 1.57 -2.55
C GLN A 168 -14.70 2.98 -3.13
N TYR A 169 -13.78 3.24 -4.06
CA TYR A 169 -13.57 4.53 -4.68
C TYR A 169 -13.32 4.37 -6.18
N GLU A 170 -13.92 5.26 -6.95
CA GLU A 170 -13.63 5.48 -8.36
C GLU A 170 -12.91 6.81 -8.54
N LEU A 171 -11.87 6.80 -9.38
CA LEU A 171 -11.17 8.01 -9.80
C LEU A 171 -11.90 8.64 -10.99
N ASP A 172 -12.50 9.81 -10.79
CA ASP A 172 -13.16 10.58 -11.85
C ASP A 172 -12.20 11.64 -12.45
N GLN A 173 -11.38 12.32 -11.62
CA GLN A 173 -10.35 13.27 -12.05
C GLN A 173 -9.10 13.17 -11.15
N PRO A 174 -7.89 13.60 -11.58
CA PRO A 174 -6.72 13.63 -10.70
C PRO A 174 -7.03 14.31 -9.36
N GLY A 175 -6.82 13.60 -8.25
CA GLY A 175 -7.10 14.12 -6.90
C GLY A 175 -8.58 14.13 -6.48
N GLN A 176 -9.53 13.65 -7.30
CA GLN A 176 -10.95 13.56 -6.98
C GLN A 176 -11.46 12.11 -7.08
N ILE A 177 -11.78 11.52 -5.93
CA ILE A 177 -12.48 10.23 -5.88
C ILE A 177 -13.95 10.38 -5.54
N ARG A 178 -14.72 9.42 -6.04
CA ARG A 178 -16.11 9.18 -5.66
C ARG A 178 -16.21 7.85 -4.93
N ARG A 179 -17.01 7.76 -3.87
CA ARG A 179 -17.32 6.46 -3.23
C ARG A 179 -18.22 5.61 -4.12
N THR A 180 -17.88 4.35 -4.31
CA THR A 180 -18.69 3.35 -5.01
C THR A 180 -19.49 2.55 -3.99
N GLY A 181 -20.81 2.74 -3.98
CA GLY A 181 -21.75 1.96 -3.15
C GLY A 181 -22.16 2.61 -1.82
N THR A 182 -23.46 2.52 -1.55
CA THR A 182 -24.13 2.91 -0.29
C THR A 182 -23.89 1.82 0.76
N ARG A 183 -23.71 2.22 2.02
CA ARG A 183 -23.48 1.36 3.19
C ARG A 183 -24.36 0.11 3.25
#